data_AF-A0A6L4Y6J5-F1
#
_entry.id   AF-A0A6L4Y6J5-F1
#
_cell.length_a   1.000
_cell.length_b   1.000
_cell.length_c   1.000
_cell.angle_alpha   90.00
_cell.angle_beta   90.00
_cell.angle_gamma   90.00
#
_symmetry.space_group_name_H-M   'P 1'
#
loop_
_entity.id
_entity.type
_entity.pdbx_description
1 polymer ?
#
loop_
_entity_poly.entity_id
_entity_poly.type
_entity_poly.pdbx_seq_one_letter_code
_entity_poly.pdbx_strand_id
1 'polypeptide(L)'
;FKPSPNKDEIKEEREQATKANMKFEHVPMHPIWPPKEEQIDRVLALIRDQNNWPIYIHCEHGVNRTGLIIATYRVKVEGWTPQQAYNEMVRLGFRRYLFWWEKAFFEYANKK
;
A
#
# COMPACT_ATOMS: atom_id res chain seq x y z
N PHE A 1 -1.86 17.06 11.60
CA PHE A 1 -1.44 16.55 10.28
C PHE A 1 0.04 16.26 10.39
N LYS A 2 0.46 14.98 10.41
CA LYS A 2 1.89 14.66 10.46
C LYS A 2 2.46 14.88 9.05
N PRO A 3 3.54 15.67 8.88
CA PRO A 3 4.17 15.82 7.57
C PRO A 3 4.68 14.47 7.08
N SER A 4 4.88 14.33 5.75
CA SER A 4 5.60 13.18 5.20
C SER A 4 6.90 12.96 5.96
N PRO A 5 7.29 11.69 6.21
CA PRO A 5 8.43 11.40 7.05
C PRO A 5 9.68 12.11 6.51
N ASN A 6 10.43 12.73 7.42
CA ASN A 6 11.67 13.39 7.04
C ASN A 6 12.74 12.33 6.72
N LYS A 7 13.89 12.77 6.20
CA LYS A 7 14.97 11.83 5.82
C LYS A 7 15.50 11.01 7.00
N ASP A 8 15.42 11.56 8.21
CA ASP A 8 15.92 10.92 9.42
C ASP A 8 14.98 9.81 9.90
N GLU A 9 13.66 10.04 9.86
CA GLU A 9 12.65 9.01 10.17
C GLU A 9 12.77 7.80 9.22
N ILE A 10 12.95 8.05 7.92
CA ILE A 10 13.14 6.97 6.93
C ILE A 10 14.44 6.20 7.18
N LYS A 11 15.50 6.91 7.59
CA LYS A 11 16.79 6.29 7.93
C LYS A 11 16.65 5.40 9.16
N GLU A 12 15.97 5.89 10.18
CA GLU A 12 15.73 5.14 11.42
C GLU A 12 14.89 3.88 11.15
N GLU A 13 13.82 4.00 10.36
CA GLU A 13 12.97 2.86 9.97
C GLU A 13 13.77 1.79 9.21
N ARG A 14 14.65 2.21 8.29
CA ARG A 14 15.57 1.31 7.60
C ARG A 14 16.53 0.60 8.55
N GLU A 15 17.08 1.32 9.51
CA GLU A 15 17.98 0.74 10.51
C GLU A 15 17.26 -0.28 11.39
N GLN A 16 16.01 0.02 11.81
CA GLN A 16 15.18 -0.92 12.57
C GLN A 16 14.85 -2.17 11.76
N ALA A 17 14.45 -2.02 10.50
CA ALA A 17 14.21 -3.15 9.59
C ALA A 17 15.47 -4.01 9.41
N THR A 18 16.63 -3.38 9.21
CA THR A 18 17.91 -4.10 9.05
C THR A 18 18.28 -4.86 10.33
N LYS A 19 18.09 -4.25 11.51
CA LYS A 19 18.29 -4.92 12.81
C LYS A 19 17.37 -6.12 13.00
N ALA A 20 16.18 -6.09 12.39
CA ALA A 20 15.24 -7.20 12.36
C ALA A 20 15.51 -8.21 11.23
N ASN A 21 16.65 -8.12 10.51
CA ASN A 21 16.99 -8.93 9.35
C ASN A 21 15.98 -8.83 8.19
N MET A 22 15.34 -7.68 8.02
CA MET A 22 14.38 -7.41 6.95
C MET A 22 15.03 -6.55 5.85
N LYS A 23 14.74 -6.89 4.59
CA LYS A 23 15.02 -6.00 3.45
C LYS A 23 14.04 -4.82 3.52
N PHE A 24 14.57 -3.59 3.45
CA PHE A 24 13.78 -2.37 3.54
C PHE A 24 13.52 -1.75 2.17
N GLU A 25 12.24 -1.54 1.84
CA GLU A 25 11.79 -0.85 0.63
C GLU A 25 10.87 0.33 0.99
N HIS A 26 11.18 1.52 0.49
CA HIS A 26 10.37 2.72 0.71
C HIS A 26 9.78 3.22 -0.60
N VAL A 27 8.44 3.22 -0.69
CA VAL A 27 7.68 3.78 -1.82
C VAL A 27 6.91 5.01 -1.32
N PRO A 28 7.36 6.23 -1.66
CA PRO A 28 6.81 7.45 -1.07
C PRO A 28 5.41 7.76 -1.62
N MET A 29 4.36 7.59 -0.82
CA MET A 29 2.97 7.90 -1.21
C MET A 29 2.42 9.09 -0.44
N HIS A 30 1.68 9.97 -1.13
CA HIS A 30 1.08 11.15 -0.51
C HIS A 30 0.02 10.74 0.53
N PRO A 31 -0.06 11.41 1.71
CA PRO A 31 -1.01 11.02 2.76
C PRO A 31 -2.47 11.33 2.43
N ILE A 32 -2.72 12.34 1.59
CA ILE A 32 -4.08 12.78 1.21
C ILE A 32 -4.49 12.28 -0.17
N TRP A 33 -3.55 12.18 -1.10
CA TRP A 33 -3.85 11.94 -2.51
C TRP A 33 -3.58 10.48 -2.83
N PRO A 34 -4.39 9.84 -3.68
CA PRO A 34 -4.16 8.46 -4.06
C PRO A 34 -2.75 8.32 -4.68
N PRO A 35 -2.08 7.18 -4.46
CA PRO A 35 -0.80 6.92 -5.09
C PRO A 35 -0.95 6.86 -6.61
N LYS A 36 0.13 7.19 -7.31
CA LYS A 36 0.18 7.04 -8.76
C LYS A 36 0.28 5.56 -9.13
N GLU A 37 -0.14 5.21 -10.34
CA GLU A 37 -0.12 3.83 -10.82
C GLU A 37 1.27 3.21 -10.77
N GLU A 38 2.33 3.98 -11.11
CA GLU A 38 3.70 3.47 -11.08
C GLU A 38 4.15 3.10 -9.65
N GLN A 39 3.57 3.75 -8.64
CA GLN A 39 3.85 3.44 -7.24
C GLN A 39 3.15 2.15 -6.81
N ILE A 40 1.91 1.95 -7.27
CA ILE A 40 1.16 0.72 -7.06
C ILE A 40 1.88 -0.44 -7.74
N ASP A 41 2.25 -0.28 -9.01
CA ASP A 41 2.97 -1.28 -9.81
C ASP A 41 4.29 -1.68 -9.17
N ARG A 42 5.06 -0.70 -8.66
CA ARG A 42 6.32 -0.97 -7.96
C ARG A 42 6.09 -1.86 -6.73
N VAL A 43 5.07 -1.58 -5.92
CA VAL A 43 4.79 -2.39 -4.73
C VAL A 43 4.30 -3.78 -5.13
N LEU A 44 3.44 -3.89 -6.14
CA LEU A 44 2.99 -5.20 -6.63
C LEU A 44 4.13 -6.04 -7.21
N ALA A 45 5.10 -5.41 -7.89
CA ALA A 45 6.29 -6.11 -8.39
C ALA A 45 7.12 -6.70 -7.24
N LEU A 46 7.31 -5.94 -6.15
CA LEU A 46 7.98 -6.43 -4.94
C LEU A 46 7.23 -7.61 -4.31
N ILE A 47 5.89 -7.53 -4.27
CA ILE A 47 5.04 -8.59 -3.72
C ILE A 47 5.06 -9.86 -4.60
N ARG A 48 5.13 -9.72 -5.92
CA ARG A 48 5.12 -10.88 -6.84
C ARG A 48 6.43 -11.67 -6.83
N ASP A 49 7.54 -11.05 -6.46
CA ASP A 49 8.82 -11.72 -6.34
C ASP A 49 8.90 -12.55 -5.05
N GLN A 50 8.89 -13.87 -5.21
CA GLN A 50 8.90 -14.84 -4.11
C GLN A 50 10.13 -14.71 -3.20
N ASN A 51 11.24 -14.17 -3.69
CA ASN A 51 12.45 -13.97 -2.88
C ASN A 51 12.28 -12.88 -1.81
N ASN A 52 11.26 -12.03 -1.93
CA ASN A 52 10.97 -11.00 -0.94
C ASN A 52 10.06 -11.52 0.20
N TRP A 53 9.53 -12.75 0.11
CA TRP A 53 8.63 -13.28 1.14
C TRP A 53 9.38 -13.89 2.33
N PRO A 54 8.88 -13.72 3.57
CA PRO A 54 7.65 -13.02 3.96
C PRO A 54 7.74 -11.48 3.93
N ILE A 55 6.64 -10.81 3.54
CA ILE A 55 6.59 -9.34 3.40
C ILE A 55 5.74 -8.70 4.50
N TYR A 56 6.27 -7.65 5.11
CA TYR A 56 5.52 -6.75 6.00
C TYR A 56 5.27 -5.41 5.29
N ILE A 57 4.00 -5.00 5.22
CA ILE A 57 3.59 -3.73 4.58
C ILE A 57 2.89 -2.87 5.61
N HIS A 58 3.31 -1.62 5.75
CA HIS A 58 2.61 -0.65 6.56
C HIS A 58 2.59 0.74 5.90
N CYS A 59 1.88 1.65 6.54
CA CYS A 59 2.01 3.06 6.32
C CYS A 59 2.09 3.72 7.71
N GLU A 60 1.61 4.94 7.86
CA GLU A 60 1.57 5.58 9.18
C GLU A 60 0.53 4.96 10.12
N HIS A 61 -0.67 4.68 9.62
CA HIS A 61 -1.78 4.15 10.43
C HIS A 61 -2.16 2.70 10.06
N GLY A 62 -1.54 2.13 9.03
CA GLY A 62 -1.92 0.81 8.50
C GLY A 62 -3.28 0.76 7.78
N VAL A 63 -3.91 1.91 7.51
CA VAL A 63 -5.31 1.96 7.04
C VAL A 63 -5.43 2.28 5.55
N ASN A 64 -5.14 3.51 5.11
CA ASN A 64 -5.49 3.94 3.75
C ASN A 64 -4.51 3.41 2.68
N ARG A 65 -3.23 3.81 2.75
CA ARG A 65 -2.18 3.38 1.81
C ARG A 65 -2.01 1.86 1.81
N THR A 66 -1.93 1.28 3.01
CA THR A 66 -1.85 -0.18 3.19
C THR A 66 -3.09 -0.88 2.64
N GLY A 67 -4.30 -0.43 3.03
CA GLY A 67 -5.55 -1.02 2.56
C GLY A 67 -5.68 -0.99 1.05
N LEU A 68 -5.32 0.13 0.41
CA LEU A 68 -5.36 0.26 -1.05
C LEU A 68 -4.42 -0.76 -1.74
N ILE A 69 -3.18 -0.87 -1.28
CA ILE A 69 -2.21 -1.81 -1.86
C ILE A 69 -2.68 -3.25 -1.69
N ILE A 70 -3.16 -3.61 -0.50
CA ILE A 70 -3.66 -4.97 -0.23
C ILE A 70 -4.92 -5.26 -1.07
N ALA A 71 -5.86 -4.33 -1.17
CA ALA A 71 -7.04 -4.49 -2.01
C ALA A 71 -6.66 -4.68 -3.48
N THR A 72 -5.69 -3.91 -3.97
CA THR A 72 -5.18 -4.06 -5.34
C THR A 72 -4.50 -5.41 -5.54
N TYR A 73 -3.69 -5.86 -4.58
CA TYR A 73 -3.07 -7.18 -4.62
C TYR A 73 -4.12 -8.31 -4.70
N ARG A 74 -5.18 -8.23 -3.87
CA ARG A 74 -6.30 -9.20 -3.89
C ARG A 74 -6.93 -9.33 -5.27
N VAL A 75 -7.11 -8.21 -5.98
CA VAL A 75 -7.65 -8.21 -7.35
C VAL A 75 -6.62 -8.73 -8.37
N LYS A 76 -5.41 -8.14 -8.39
CA LYS A 76 -4.43 -8.33 -9.47
C LYS A 76 -3.59 -9.61 -9.35
N VAL A 77 -3.60 -10.25 -8.18
CA VAL A 77 -2.79 -11.44 -7.92
C VAL A 77 -3.67 -12.60 -7.47
N GLU A 78 -4.63 -12.37 -6.58
CA GLU A 78 -5.48 -13.44 -6.05
C GLU A 78 -6.82 -13.59 -6.79
N GLY A 79 -7.08 -12.75 -7.80
CA GLY A 79 -8.26 -12.86 -8.66
C GLY A 79 -9.58 -12.48 -7.99
N TRP A 80 -9.56 -11.74 -6.88
CA TRP A 80 -10.78 -11.25 -6.24
C TRP A 80 -11.49 -10.24 -7.14
N THR A 81 -12.81 -10.14 -7.01
CA THR A 81 -13.53 -9.03 -7.65
C THR A 81 -13.14 -7.71 -6.95
N PRO A 82 -13.09 -6.58 -7.70
CA PRO A 82 -12.83 -5.27 -7.10
C PRO A 82 -13.76 -4.95 -5.92
N GLN A 83 -15.04 -5.34 -6.00
CA GLN A 83 -15.99 -5.11 -4.93
C GLN A 83 -15.67 -5.90 -3.66
N GLN A 84 -15.26 -7.17 -3.78
CA GLN A 84 -14.87 -7.99 -2.62
C GLN A 84 -13.64 -7.39 -1.92
N ALA A 85 -12.62 -7.00 -2.69
CA ALA A 85 -11.42 -6.38 -2.16
C ALA A 85 -11.72 -5.02 -1.50
N TYR A 86 -12.58 -4.20 -2.11
CA TYR A 86 -13.04 -2.94 -1.53
C TYR A 86 -13.78 -3.15 -0.20
N ASN A 87 -14.68 -4.14 -0.13
CA ASN A 87 -15.43 -4.43 1.09
C ASN A 87 -14.50 -4.85 2.24
N GLU A 88 -13.47 -5.64 1.96
CA GLU A 88 -12.45 -5.98 2.95
C GLU A 88 -11.67 -4.74 3.41
N MET A 89 -11.22 -3.91 2.47
CA MET A 89 -10.51 -2.67 2.76
C MET A 89 -11.34 -1.76 3.69
N VAL A 90 -12.63 -1.58 3.41
CA VAL A 90 -13.56 -0.81 4.26
C VAL A 90 -13.75 -1.46 5.63
N ARG A 91 -13.95 -2.78 5.69
CA ARG A 91 -14.11 -3.52 6.95
C ARG A 91 -12.88 -3.39 7.86
N LEU A 92 -11.68 -3.29 7.28
CA LEU A 92 -10.41 -3.10 8.00
C LEU A 92 -10.11 -1.62 8.34
N GLY A 93 -11.09 -0.73 8.18
CA GLY A 93 -11.04 0.63 8.70
C GLY A 93 -10.70 1.72 7.68
N PHE A 94 -10.67 1.40 6.38
CA PHE A 94 -10.37 2.37 5.33
C PHE A 94 -11.26 3.62 5.44
N ARG A 95 -10.61 4.78 5.46
CA ARG A 95 -11.26 6.05 5.76
C ARG A 95 -11.84 6.68 4.49
N ARG A 96 -13.15 6.51 4.32
CA ARG A 96 -13.94 6.90 3.14
C ARG A 96 -14.07 8.41 2.88
N TYR A 97 -13.62 9.29 3.78
CA TYR A 97 -13.73 10.75 3.56
C TYR A 97 -12.80 11.28 2.46
N LEU A 98 -11.91 10.43 1.92
CA LEU A 98 -11.09 10.73 0.76
C LEU A 98 -11.73 10.12 -0.49
N PHE A 99 -12.80 10.75 -1.00
CA PHE A 99 -13.56 10.31 -2.19
C PHE A 99 -12.67 9.89 -3.38
N TRP A 100 -11.54 10.57 -3.55
CA TRP A 100 -10.56 10.31 -4.62
C TRP A 100 -9.88 8.94 -4.55
N TRP A 101 -9.79 8.33 -3.38
CA TRP A 101 -9.09 7.05 -3.21
C TRP A 101 -9.92 5.85 -3.65
N GLU A 102 -11.22 5.87 -3.33
CA GLU A 102 -12.15 4.83 -3.80
C GLU A 102 -12.19 4.81 -5.33
N LYS A 103 -12.33 6.00 -5.94
CA LYS A 103 -12.30 6.13 -7.40
C LYS A 103 -10.99 5.60 -7.99
N ALA A 104 -9.84 6.02 -7.45
CA ALA A 104 -8.54 5.55 -7.92
C ALA A 104 -8.37 4.03 -7.78
N PHE A 105 -8.86 3.44 -6.68
CA PHE A 105 -8.87 1.98 -6.50
C PHE A 105 -9.64 1.29 -7.62
N PHE A 106 -10.90 1.67 -7.84
CA PHE A 106 -11.73 1.02 -8.85
C PHE A 106 -11.22 1.25 -10.27
N GLU A 107 -10.69 2.45 -10.58
CA GLU A 107 -10.07 2.73 -11.86
C GLU A 107 -8.87 1.80 -12.12
N TYR A 108 -7.96 1.68 -11.16
CA TYR A 108 -6.79 0.80 -11.30
C TYR A 108 -7.18 -0.69 -11.30
N ALA A 109 -8.06 -1.11 -10.39
CA ALA A 109 -8.47 -2.51 -10.23
C ALA A 109 -9.15 -3.06 -11.50
N ASN A 110 -9.98 -2.24 -12.16
CA ASN A 110 -10.73 -2.64 -13.36
C ASN A 110 -9.91 -2.57 -14.68
N LYS A 111 -8.74 -1.92 -14.68
CA LYS A 111 -7.84 -1.96 -15.84
C LYS A 111 -7.37 -3.40 -16.10
N LYS A 112 -7.41 -3.85 -17.35
CA LYS A 112 -6.92 -5.17 -17.73
C LYS A 112 -5.39 -5.22 -17.71
#